data_AF-A0A7K0VI26-F1
#
_entry.id   AF-A0A7K0VI26-F1
#
_cell.length_a   1.000
_cell.length_b   1.000
_cell.length_c   1.000
_cell.angle_alpha   90.00
_cell.angle_beta   90.00
_cell.angle_gamma   90.00
#
_symmetry.space_group_name_H-M   'P 1'
#
loop_
_entity.id
_entity.type
_entity.pdbx_description
1 polymer ?
#
loop_
_entity_poly.entity_id
_entity_poly.type
_entity_poly.pdbx_seq_one_letter_code
_entity_poly.pdbx_strand_id
1 'polypeptide(L)' 'MSIDAVIFDWGGTLTPWHDIDLYAQWYAYAEVYDPVHAGALAQQLLDAEVHRWRLQRESGGETSTGAL' A
#
# COMPACT_ATOMS: atom_id res chain seq x y z
N MET A 1 -26.84 -12.61 19.28
CA MET A 1 -25.93 -12.59 18.11
C MET A 1 -24.52 -12.44 18.67
N SER A 2 -23.62 -13.39 18.43
CA SER A 2 -22.20 -13.31 18.86
C SER A 2 -21.34 -12.79 17.71
N ILE A 3 -20.26 -12.07 18.02
CA ILE A 3 -19.25 -11.67 17.02
C ILE A 3 -18.32 -12.85 16.78
N ASP A 4 -18.10 -13.24 15.52
CA ASP A 4 -17.23 -14.37 15.15
C ASP A 4 -15.75 -13.97 15.07
N ALA A 5 -15.44 -12.76 14.59
CA ALA A 5 -14.08 -12.23 14.49
C ALA A 5 -14.05 -10.70 14.48
N VAL A 6 -12.88 -10.13 14.84
CA VAL A 6 -12.58 -8.70 14.74
C VAL A 6 -11.23 -8.54 14.05
N ILE A 7 -11.16 -7.60 13.09
CA ILE A 7 -9.93 -7.23 12.40
C ILE A 7 -9.42 -5.92 13.02
N PHE A 8 -8.16 -5.92 13.45
CA PHE A 8 -7.48 -4.74 13.96
C PHE A 8 -6.40 -4.32 12.98
N ASP A 9 -6.44 -3.05 12.58
CA ASP A 9 -5.34 -2.44 11.84
C ASP A 9 -4.20 -2.03 12.79
N TRP A 10 -2.97 -2.10 12.29
CA TRP A 10 -1.75 -1.77 13.03
C TRP A 10 -1.60 -0.27 13.30
N GLY A 11 -2.19 0.60 12.47
CA GLY A 11 -2.15 2.07 12.63
C GLY A 11 -2.90 2.59 13.85
N GLY A 12 -3.64 1.73 14.55
CA GLY A 12 -4.42 2.09 15.73
C GLY A 12 -5.73 2.81 15.36
N THR A 13 -6.74 2.60 16.18
CA THR A 13 -8.12 3.10 16.00
C THR A 13 -8.27 4.62 16.20
N LEU A 14 -7.16 5.36 16.33
CA LEU A 14 -7.13 6.75 16.79
C LEU A 14 -6.83 7.78 15.68
N THR A 15 -6.31 7.35 14.53
CA THR A 15 -6.15 8.24 13.37
C THR A 15 -7.48 8.33 12.63
N PRO A 16 -8.09 9.52 12.48
CA PRO A 16 -9.22 9.71 11.61
C PRO A 16 -8.91 9.21 10.20
N TRP A 17 -9.89 8.55 9.60
CA TRP A 17 -9.78 8.13 8.21
C TRP A 17 -9.57 9.33 7.30
N HIS A 18 -8.66 9.19 6.34
CA HIS A 18 -8.43 10.13 5.26
C HIS A 18 -8.00 9.37 4.00
N ASP A 19 -8.12 10.00 2.84
CA ASP A 19 -7.60 9.44 1.59
C ASP A 19 -6.07 9.43 1.61
N ILE A 20 -5.48 8.31 1.21
CA ILE A 20 -4.02 8.16 1.12
C ILE A 20 -3.58 8.51 -0.30
N ASP A 21 -2.71 9.51 -0.42
CA ASP A 21 -1.98 9.78 -1.66
C ASP A 21 -0.77 8.85 -1.75
N LEU A 22 -0.95 7.73 -2.47
CA LEU A 22 0.09 6.73 -2.66
C LEU A 22 1.31 7.28 -3.44
N TYR A 23 1.10 8.23 -4.37
CA TYR A 23 2.23 8.81 -5.09
C TYR A 23 3.09 9.63 -4.13
N ALA A 24 2.47 10.49 -3.32
CA ALA A 24 3.20 11.31 -2.34
C ALA A 24 3.99 10.46 -1.34
N GLN A 25 3.41 9.33 -0.90
CA GLN A 25 4.09 8.37 -0.03
C GLN A 25 5.34 7.77 -0.70
N TRP A 26 5.21 7.30 -1.94
CA TRP A 26 6.36 6.76 -2.68
C TRP A 26 7.38 7.82 -3.06
N TYR A 27 6.94 9.04 -3.35
CA TYR A 27 7.82 10.16 -3.65
C TYR A 27 8.69 10.52 -2.45
N ALA A 28 8.12 10.62 -1.24
CA ALA A 28 8.88 10.87 -0.02
C ALA A 28 9.96 9.79 0.24
N TYR A 29 9.66 8.52 -0.05
CA TYR A 29 10.65 7.44 -0.01
C TYR A 29 11.73 7.62 -1.08
N ALA A 30 11.32 7.88 -2.32
CA ALA A 30 12.21 7.98 -3.48
C ALA A 30 13.16 9.19 -3.37
N GLU A 31 12.72 10.29 -2.77
CA GLU A 31 13.57 11.46 -2.48
C GLU A 31 14.77 11.12 -1.60
N VAL A 32 14.66 10.12 -0.72
CA VAL A 32 15.77 9.67 0.13
C VAL A 32 16.59 8.59 -0.56
N TYR A 33 15.93 7.66 -1.26
CA TYR A 33 16.57 6.48 -1.84
C TYR A 33 17.33 6.78 -3.15
N ASP A 34 16.69 7.50 -4.09
CA ASP A 34 17.29 7.94 -5.34
C ASP A 34 16.82 9.37 -5.66
N PRO A 35 17.44 10.39 -5.01
CA PRO A 35 17.02 11.78 -5.17
C PRO A 35 17.08 12.27 -6.61
N VAL A 36 17.97 11.72 -7.44
CA VAL A 36 18.15 12.14 -8.84
C VAL A 36 16.96 11.71 -9.71
N HIS A 37 16.37 10.56 -9.40
CA HIS A 37 15.25 10.00 -10.17
C HIS A 37 13.96 9.86 -9.36
N ALA A 38 13.81 10.63 -8.27
CA ALA A 38 12.74 10.44 -7.28
C ALA A 38 11.34 10.34 -7.90
N GLY A 39 10.99 11.24 -8.81
CA GLY A 39 9.67 11.22 -9.48
C GLY A 39 9.47 9.98 -10.36
N ALA A 40 10.48 9.57 -11.11
CA ALA A 40 10.39 8.38 -11.97
C ALA A 40 10.29 7.10 -11.15
N LEU A 41 11.09 6.99 -10.08
CA LEU A 41 11.04 5.85 -9.16
C LEU A 41 9.69 5.78 -8.42
N ALA A 42 9.17 6.92 -7.95
CA ALA A 42 7.88 6.99 -7.27
C ALA A 42 6.72 6.52 -8.18
N GLN A 43 6.72 6.94 -9.45
CA GLN A 43 5.72 6.50 -10.41
C GLN A 43 5.81 4.99 -10.68
N GLN A 44 7.03 4.45 -10.84
CA GLN A 44 7.22 3.01 -11.04
C GLN A 44 6.72 2.18 -9.84
N LEU A 45 6.98 2.65 -8.62
CA LEU A 45 6.50 2.00 -7.39
C LEU A 45 4.98 2.05 -7.27
N LEU A 46 4.37 3.21 -7.56
CA LEU A 46 2.93 3.37 -7.59
C LEU A 46 2.27 2.39 -8.58
N ASP A 47 2.78 2.32 -9.81
CA ASP A 47 2.24 1.43 -10.84
C ASP A 47 2.33 -0.05 -10.41
N ALA A 48 3.46 -0.44 -9.81
CA ALA A 48 3.67 -1.78 -9.28
C ALA A 48 2.73 -2.13 -8.12
N GLU A 49 2.52 -1.19 -7.20
CA GLU A 49 1.59 -1.36 -6.07
C GLU A 49 0.13 -1.47 -6.56
N VAL A 50 -0.31 -0.56 -7.43
CA VAL A 50 -1.67 -0.59 -8.00
C VAL A 50 -1.92 -1.90 -8.74
N HIS A 51 -0.92 -2.40 -9.48
CA HIS A 51 -1.00 -3.69 -10.15
C HIS A 51 -1.19 -4.84 -9.14
N ARG A 52 -0.41 -4.87 -8.05
CA ARG A 52 -0.54 -5.91 -7.01
C ARG A 52 -1.90 -5.86 -6.32
N TRP A 53 -2.38 -4.68 -5.94
CA TRP A 53 -3.70 -4.54 -5.32
C TRP A 53 -4.82 -5.02 -6.23
N ARG A 54 -4.69 -4.80 -7.54
CA ARG A 54 -5.64 -5.32 -8.52
C ARG A 54 -5.66 -6.85 -8.51
N LEU A 55 -4.49 -7.48 -8.62
CA LEU A 55 -4.37 -8.94 -8.59
C LEU A 55 -4.91 -9.55 -7.29
N GLN A 56 -4.66 -8.93 -6.15
CA GLN A 56 -5.15 -9.41 -4.86
C GLN A 56 -6.68 -9.36 -4.79
N ARG A 57 -7.31 -8.29 -5.28
CA ARG A 57 -8.78 -8.20 -5.36
C ARG A 57 -9.37 -9.23 -6.30
N GLU A 58 -8.76 -9.42 -7.48
CA GLU A 58 -9.23 -10.37 -8.49
C GLU A 58 -9.09 -11.83 -8.02
N SER A 59 -8.05 -12.15 -7.24
CA SER A 59 -7.83 -13.49 -6.69
C SER A 59 -8.56 -13.76 -5.38
N GLY A 60 -9.33 -12.82 -4.83
CA GLY A 60 -9.95 -12.97 -3.51
C GLY A 60 -8.94 -13.15 -2.36
N GLY A 61 -7.70 -12.72 -2.56
CA GLY A 61 -6.61 -12.87 -1.59
C GLY A 61 -5.83 -14.18 -1.66
N GLU A 62 -6.08 -15.06 -2.64
CA GLU A 62 -5.32 -16.30 -2.83
C GLU A 62 -3.86 -16.04 -3.27
N THR A 63 -3.63 -14.96 -4.02
CA THR A 63 -2.29 -14.53 -4.42
C THR A 63 -1.65 -13.72 -3.28
N SER A 64 -0.79 -14.38 -2.49
CA SER A 64 0.00 -13.72 -1.44
C SER A 64 1.04 -12.76 -2.02
N THR A 65 1.59 -11.86 -1.19
CA THR A 65 2.64 -10.88 -1.54
C THR A 65 3.97 -11.52 -2.00
N GLY A 66 4.07 -12.85 -1.96
CA GLY A 66 5.32 -13.60 -2.14
C GLY A 66 6.13 -13.57 -0.84
N ALA A 67 6.61 -14.73 -0.40
CA ALA A 67 7.59 -14.78 0.67
C ALA A 67 8.83 -13.98 0.23
N LEU A 68 9.25 -13.02 1.06
CA LEU A 68 10.56 -12.38 0.98
C LEU A 68 11.66 -13.43 1.25
#